data_AF-A0A4U7DGT1-F1
#
_entry.id   AF-A0A4U7DGT1-F1
#
_cell.length_a   1.000
_cell.length_b   1.000
_cell.length_c   1.000
_cell.angle_alpha   90.00
_cell.angle_beta   90.00
_cell.angle_gamma   90.00
#
_symmetry.space_group_name_H-M   'P 1'
#
loop_
_entity.id
_entity.type
_entity.pdbx_description
1 polymer ?
#
loop_
_entity_poly.entity_id
_entity_poly.type
_entity_poly.pdbx_seq_one_letter_code
_entity_poly.pdbx_strand_id
1 'polypeptide(L)'
;MNDLDVPKRVHIVPLGYELDRIVRPVVDGNADEVILLEPDADKEGVDRPSYHETARQRVRDEGIRTETVECDIFNLFSSLGTIAEISNRLRDHNVYVNLASGSKVTAIGGMIA
;
A
#
# COMPACT_ATOMS: atom_id res chain seq x y z
N MET A 1 -9.05 24.75 14.14
CA MET A 1 -9.31 23.48 14.83
C MET A 1 -7.97 22.96 15.28
N ASN A 2 -7.78 22.71 16.57
CA ASN A 2 -6.59 21.98 17.03
C ASN A 2 -6.69 20.60 16.37
N ASP A 3 -5.84 20.35 15.39
CA ASP A 3 -5.60 18.99 14.93
C ASP A 3 -4.94 18.30 16.13
N LEU A 4 -5.71 17.49 16.83
CA LEU A 4 -5.17 16.62 17.86
C LEU A 4 -4.19 15.70 17.12
N ASP A 5 -2.92 15.75 17.49
CA ASP A 5 -1.86 14.92 16.91
C ASP A 5 -2.04 13.47 17.39
N VAL A 6 -3.01 12.78 16.80
CA VAL A 6 -3.35 11.39 17.10
C VAL A 6 -2.70 10.47 16.06
N PRO A 7 -2.12 9.34 16.49
CA PRO A 7 -1.57 8.35 15.56
C PRO A 7 -2.63 7.88 14.56
N LYS A 8 -2.32 8.02 13.27
CA LYS A 8 -3.16 7.57 12.16
C LYS A 8 -2.98 6.07 11.92
N ARG A 9 -3.95 5.42 11.29
CA ARG A 9 -3.85 4.07 10.74
C ARG A 9 -3.45 4.16 9.28
N VAL A 10 -2.19 3.84 9.00
CA VAL A 10 -1.65 3.89 7.64
C VAL A 10 -1.46 2.48 7.12
N HIS A 11 -2.06 2.19 5.97
CA HIS A 11 -1.96 0.87 5.34
C HIS A 11 -1.00 0.92 4.16
N ILE A 12 0.06 0.13 4.18
CA ILE A 12 0.94 -0.10 3.03
C ILE A 12 0.38 -1.28 2.24
N VAL A 13 0.01 -1.05 0.98
CA VAL A 13 -0.70 -2.05 0.16
C VAL A 13 -0.05 -2.17 -1.21
N PRO A 14 0.60 -3.31 -1.51
CA PRO A 14 1.03 -3.58 -2.87
C PRO A 14 -0.16 -3.73 -3.82
N LEU A 15 -0.10 -3.09 -4.98
CA LEU A 15 -1.08 -3.29 -6.04
C LEU A 15 -0.88 -4.65 -6.69
N GLY A 16 -1.72 -5.60 -6.28
CA GLY A 16 -1.67 -6.99 -6.74
C GLY A 16 -2.70 -7.31 -7.82
N TYR A 17 -3.10 -8.58 -7.83
CA TYR A 17 -3.89 -9.20 -8.90
C TYR A 17 -5.39 -9.27 -8.63
N GLU A 18 -5.82 -8.99 -7.39
CA GLU A 18 -7.20 -9.16 -6.95
C GLU A 18 -7.69 -7.87 -6.29
N LEU A 19 -8.69 -7.25 -6.90
CA LEU A 19 -9.26 -5.96 -6.47
C LEU A 19 -9.66 -5.96 -4.98
N ASP A 20 -10.39 -6.97 -4.54
CA ASP A 20 -10.91 -7.01 -3.17
C ASP A 20 -9.80 -7.20 -2.13
N ARG A 21 -8.68 -7.85 -2.50
CA ARG A 21 -7.52 -7.98 -1.61
C ARG A 21 -6.75 -6.68 -1.42
N ILE A 22 -6.92 -5.72 -2.34
CA ILE A 22 -6.38 -4.37 -2.21
C ILE A 22 -7.33 -3.53 -1.35
N VAL A 23 -8.63 -3.54 -1.67
CA VAL A 23 -9.62 -2.62 -1.10
C VAL A 23 -10.06 -3.04 0.31
N ARG A 24 -10.48 -4.29 0.50
CA ARG A 24 -11.12 -4.71 1.75
C ARG A 24 -10.24 -4.55 2.98
N PRO A 25 -8.94 -4.93 2.98
CA PRO A 25 -8.10 -4.74 4.16
C PRO A 25 -7.95 -3.27 4.57
N VAL A 26 -8.05 -2.34 3.62
CA VAL A 26 -7.98 -0.89 3.87
C VAL A 26 -9.29 -0.38 4.46
N VAL A 27 -10.43 -0.74 3.85
CA VAL A 27 -11.76 -0.28 4.27
C VAL A 27 -12.19 -0.95 5.58
N ASP A 28 -12.10 -2.28 5.66
CA ASP A 28 -12.48 -3.05 6.86
C ASP A 28 -11.57 -2.72 8.06
N GLY A 29 -10.31 -2.31 7.80
CA GLY A 29 -9.39 -1.79 8.82
C GLY A 29 -9.64 -0.32 9.22
N ASN A 30 -10.53 0.36 8.49
CA ASN A 30 -10.77 1.80 8.48
C ASN A 30 -9.47 2.62 8.41
N ALA A 31 -8.62 2.38 7.42
CA ALA A 31 -7.41 3.18 7.25
C ALA A 31 -7.72 4.69 7.19
N ASP A 32 -6.86 5.51 7.80
CA ASP A 32 -6.91 6.97 7.62
C ASP A 32 -6.13 7.39 6.36
N GLU A 33 -5.19 6.54 5.94
CA GLU A 33 -4.36 6.70 4.75
C GLU A 33 -3.90 5.35 4.21
N VAL A 34 -3.83 5.22 2.89
CA VAL A 34 -3.22 4.08 2.20
C VAL A 34 -2.03 4.55 1.38
N ILE A 35 -0.92 3.82 1.49
CA ILE A 35 0.26 3.96 0.64
C ILE A 35 0.27 2.76 -0.32
N LEU A 36 -0.06 3.02 -1.58
CA LEU A 36 -0.12 1.99 -2.61
C LEU A 36 1.27 1.79 -3.21
N LEU A 37 1.77 0.55 -3.20
CA LEU A 37 3.04 0.21 -3.86
C LEU A 37 2.74 -0.24 -5.29
N GLU A 38 3.23 0.53 -6.26
CA GLU A 38 3.03 0.26 -7.69
C GLU A 38 4.39 0.09 -8.38
N PRO A 39 4.57 -0.92 -9.24
CA PRO A 39 5.76 -0.98 -10.08
C PRO A 39 5.82 0.21 -11.05
N ASP A 40 7.03 0.60 -11.46
CA ASP A 40 7.24 1.61 -12.49
C ASP A 40 6.42 1.27 -13.75
N ALA A 41 5.45 2.14 -14.06
CA ALA A 41 4.53 1.96 -15.19
C ALA A 41 5.22 2.18 -16.55
N ASP A 42 6.37 2.86 -16.58
CA ASP A 42 7.12 3.13 -17.79
C ASP A 42 8.14 2.01 -18.10
N LYS A 43 8.32 1.06 -17.18
CA LYS A 43 9.21 -0.09 -17.34
C LYS A 43 8.59 -1.15 -18.26
N GLU A 44 9.35 -1.60 -19.26
CA GLU A 44 8.91 -2.65 -20.17
C GLU A 44 8.52 -3.93 -19.43
N GLY A 45 7.37 -4.51 -19.81
CA GLY A 45 6.85 -5.76 -19.23
C GLY A 45 6.11 -5.60 -17.91
N VAL A 46 5.88 -4.37 -17.44
CA VAL A 46 5.01 -4.10 -16.29
C VAL A 46 3.57 -3.92 -16.75
N ASP A 47 2.69 -4.80 -16.29
CA ASP A 47 1.25 -4.66 -16.51
C ASP A 47 0.64 -3.62 -15.57
N ARG A 48 -0.26 -2.78 -16.10
CA ARG A 48 -1.06 -1.83 -15.30
C ARG A 48 -2.56 -2.03 -15.54
N PRO A 49 -3.16 -3.05 -14.90
CA PRO A 49 -4.57 -3.36 -15.08
C PRO A 49 -5.50 -2.22 -14.67
N SER A 50 -6.60 -2.03 -15.41
CA SER A 50 -7.58 -0.97 -15.16
C SER A 50 -8.24 -1.06 -13.77
N TYR A 51 -8.28 -2.24 -13.17
CA TYR A 51 -8.82 -2.42 -11.82
C TYR A 51 -7.94 -1.79 -10.74
N HIS A 52 -6.67 -1.45 -11.00
CA HIS A 52 -5.85 -0.68 -10.05
C HIS A 52 -6.43 0.72 -9.83
N GLU A 53 -6.87 1.40 -10.89
CA GLU A 53 -7.56 2.68 -10.75
C GLU A 53 -8.94 2.51 -10.09
N THR A 54 -9.63 1.40 -10.37
CA THR A 54 -10.87 1.06 -9.65
C THR A 54 -10.63 0.88 -8.15
N ALA A 55 -9.52 0.25 -7.75
CA ALA A 55 -9.14 0.09 -6.35
C ALA A 55 -8.90 1.45 -5.69
N ARG A 56 -8.13 2.32 -6.34
CA ARG A 56 -7.87 3.68 -5.86
C ARG A 56 -9.17 4.46 -5.67
N GLN A 57 -10.06 4.42 -6.66
CA GLN A 57 -11.33 5.13 -6.58
C GLN A 57 -12.19 4.62 -5.42
N ARG A 58 -12.33 3.30 -5.26
CA ARG A 58 -13.10 2.72 -4.14
C ARG A 58 -12.55 3.15 -2.77
N VAL A 59 -11.23 3.21 -2.62
CA VAL A 59 -10.62 3.67 -1.36
C VAL A 59 -10.88 5.17 -1.13
N ARG A 60 -10.79 6.00 -2.17
CA ARG A 60 -11.10 7.44 -2.07
C ARG A 60 -12.57 7.71 -1.79
N ASP A 61 -13.48 6.91 -2.33
CA ASP A 61 -14.93 7.03 -2.10
C ASP A 61 -15.30 6.82 -0.62
N GLU A 62 -14.50 6.05 0.12
CA GLU A 62 -14.61 5.88 1.58
C GLU A 62 -13.96 7.04 2.39
N GLY A 63 -13.45 8.08 1.72
CA GLY A 63 -12.81 9.24 2.35
C GLY A 63 -11.37 8.99 2.82
N ILE A 64 -10.76 7.87 2.42
CA ILE A 64 -9.41 7.46 2.82
C ILE A 64 -8.39 8.15 1.91
N ARG A 65 -7.35 8.77 2.49
CA ARG A 65 -6.28 9.42 1.72
C ARG A 65 -5.44 8.37 0.99
N THR A 66 -5.10 8.63 -0.26
CA THR A 66 -4.32 7.69 -1.10
C THR A 66 -3.02 8.34 -1.57
N GLU A 67 -1.89 7.71 -1.28
CA GLU A 67 -0.57 8.00 -1.87
C GLU A 67 -0.16 6.79 -2.73
N THR A 68 0.64 7.00 -3.77
CA THR A 68 1.27 5.91 -4.54
C THR A 68 2.78 6.10 -4.51
N VAL A 69 3.50 5.03 -4.19
CA VAL A 69 4.96 4.97 -4.14
C VAL A 69 5.43 3.90 -5.10
N GLU A 70 6.43 4.24 -5.89
CA GLU A 70 7.05 3.29 -6.81
C GLU A 70 7.78 2.18 -6.03
N CYS A 71 7.54 0.93 -6.40
CA CYS A 71 8.18 -0.23 -5.79
C CYS A 71 8.18 -1.39 -6.78
N ASP A 72 9.34 -2.00 -7.01
CA ASP A 72 9.38 -3.27 -7.73
C ASP A 72 8.87 -4.40 -6.81
N ILE A 73 7.56 -4.64 -6.87
CA ILE A 73 6.87 -5.66 -6.06
C ILE A 73 7.32 -7.10 -6.39
N PHE A 74 8.15 -7.29 -7.40
CA PHE A 74 8.73 -8.58 -7.76
C PHE A 74 10.16 -8.76 -7.23
N ASN A 75 10.76 -7.68 -6.70
CA ASN A 75 12.09 -7.69 -6.13
C ASN A 75 12.03 -7.62 -4.59
N LEU A 76 12.66 -8.60 -3.93
CA LEU A 76 12.61 -8.72 -2.47
C LEU A 76 13.22 -7.52 -1.76
N PHE A 77 14.38 -7.05 -2.23
CA PHE A 77 15.08 -5.94 -1.61
C PHE A 77 14.40 -4.60 -1.89
N SER A 78 13.83 -4.42 -3.08
CA SER A 78 12.98 -3.26 -3.34
C SER A 78 11.77 -3.26 -2.41
N SER A 79 11.05 -4.37 -2.32
CA SER A 79 9.86 -4.48 -1.46
C SER A 79 10.20 -4.26 0.02
N LEU A 80 11.21 -4.96 0.54
CA LEU A 80 11.68 -4.82 1.93
C LEU A 80 12.12 -3.39 2.22
N GLY A 81 12.97 -2.82 1.36
CA GLY A 81 13.51 -1.47 1.53
C GLY A 81 12.42 -0.41 1.52
N THR A 82 11.54 -0.43 0.53
CA THR A 82 10.43 0.53 0.42
C THR A 82 9.47 0.42 1.61
N ILE A 83 9.09 -0.79 2.02
CA ILE A 83 8.21 -0.98 3.18
C ILE A 83 8.89 -0.49 4.46
N ALA A 84 10.15 -0.85 4.70
CA ALA A 84 10.89 -0.43 5.89
C ALA A 84 11.08 1.09 5.95
N GLU A 85 11.37 1.73 4.80
CA GLU A 85 11.50 3.18 4.70
C GLU A 85 10.19 3.91 5.03
N ILE A 86 9.06 3.46 4.45
CA ILE A 86 7.74 4.04 4.73
C ILE A 86 7.37 3.81 6.21
N SER A 87 7.57 2.60 6.74
CA SER A 87 7.30 2.29 8.14
C SER A 87 8.12 3.16 9.10
N ASN A 88 9.40 3.38 8.81
CA ASN A 88 10.25 4.24 9.63
C ASN A 88 9.88 5.72 9.49
N ARG A 89 9.52 6.18 8.28
CA ARG A 89 9.02 7.55 8.04
C ARG A 89 7.73 7.83 8.82
N LEU A 90 6.88 6.82 9.00
CA LEU A 90 5.57 6.92 9.64
C LEU A 90 5.54 6.26 11.03
N ARG A 91 6.70 6.17 11.70
CA ARG A 91 6.89 5.49 13.00
C ARG A 91 6.02 6.01 14.14
N ASP A 92 5.51 7.24 14.04
CA ASP A 92 4.62 7.85 15.04
C ASP A 92 3.13 7.55 14.73
N HIS A 93 2.86 6.68 13.75
CA HIS A 93 1.55 6.21 13.35
C HIS A 93 1.45 4.67 13.46
N ASN A 94 0.23 4.15 13.41
CA ASN A 94 -0.01 2.72 13.36
C ASN A 94 0.11 2.26 11.91
N VAL A 95 1.22 1.61 11.57
CA VAL A 95 1.50 1.14 10.21
C VAL A 95 1.10 -0.33 10.06
N TYR A 96 0.29 -0.63 9.04
CA TYR A 96 -0.17 -1.97 8.70
C TYR A 96 0.31 -2.34 7.30
N VAL A 97 0.96 -3.49 7.16
CA VAL A 97 1.43 -3.99 5.86
C VAL A 97 0.47 -5.07 5.36
N ASN A 98 -0.14 -4.87 4.19
CA ASN A 98 -1.05 -5.84 3.60
C ASN A 98 -0.27 -6.98 2.92
N LEU A 99 -0.17 -8.11 3.63
CA LEU A 99 0.47 -9.34 3.12
C LEU A 99 -0.45 -10.19 2.24
N ALA A 100 -1.74 -9.82 2.13
CA ALA A 100 -2.72 -10.55 1.33
C ALA A 100 -2.74 -10.11 -0.13
N SER A 101 -2.15 -8.95 -0.46
CA SER A 101 -2.05 -8.39 -1.81
C SER A 101 -0.60 -8.41 -2.33
N GLY A 102 -0.42 -8.13 -3.63
CA GLY A 102 0.88 -8.12 -4.30
C GLY A 102 1.38 -9.49 -4.70
N SER A 103 2.70 -9.62 -4.77
CA SER A 103 3.38 -10.87 -5.06
C SER A 103 3.72 -11.63 -3.76
N LYS A 104 4.17 -12.88 -3.90
CA LYS A 104 4.77 -13.62 -2.77
C LYS A 104 6.01 -12.93 -2.22
N VAL A 105 6.73 -12.20 -3.07
CA VAL A 105 7.94 -11.46 -2.70
C VAL A 105 7.58 -10.29 -1.79
N THR A 106 6.54 -9.51 -2.10
CA THR A 106 6.06 -8.45 -1.20
C THR A 106 5.52 -8.99 0.11
N ALA A 107 4.85 -10.16 0.11
CA ALA A 107 4.38 -10.77 1.35
C ALA A 107 5.54 -11.18 2.29
N ILE A 108 6.62 -11.75 1.74
CA ILE A 108 7.82 -12.08 2.54
C ILE A 108 8.54 -10.81 2.98
N GLY A 109 8.78 -9.86 2.05
CA GLY A 109 9.45 -8.59 2.36
C GLY A 109 8.71 -7.79 3.42
N GLY A 110 7.38 -7.70 3.31
CA GLY A 110 6.53 -7.00 4.27
C GLY A 110 6.39 -7.67 5.63
N MET A 111 6.66 -8.96 5.73
CA MET A 111 6.72 -9.66 7.03
C MET A 111 8.06 -9.43 7.76
N ILE A 112 9.12 -9.15 7.00
CA ILE A 112 10.47 -8.90 7.55
C ILE A 112 10.65 -7.42 7.95
N ALA A 113 10.09 -6.50 7.15
CA ALA A 113 10.17 -5.05 7.33
C ALA A 113 9.53 -4.57 8.64
#